data_AF-A0A1I6L992-F1
#
_entry.id   AF-A0A1I6L992-F1
#
_cell.length_a   1.000
_cell.length_b   1.000
_cell.length_c   1.000
_cell.angle_alpha   90.00
_cell.angle_beta   90.00
_cell.angle_gamma   90.00
#
_symmetry.space_group_name_H-M   'P 1'
#
loop_
_entity.id
_entity.type
_entity.pdbx_description
1 polymer ?
#
loop_
_entity_poly.entity_id
_entity_poly.type
_entity_poly.pdbx_seq_one_letter_code
_entity_poly.pdbx_strand_id
1 'polypeptide(L)'
;MADRGDDDIDMEMILREEAHRTVDNQINTLNDIDSKVARILRINLVILGILLTGLSVATAPESQPNQILHYTDLINNYTIAGVSLLLLSTGVAAITYTASSLQSGLAATDLRNLLNNDYTDRQNLEGIVEGYSEWIEYNYRTNAKNAPLGTLTILLLVYSMAWLALGVKKAATGDVEPWLVTVTVLLSLTVMHFTGFVGQVRRWHQTRNN
;
A
#
# COMPACT_ATOMS: atom_id res chain seq x y z
N MET A 1 27.70 44.39 -13.16
CA MET A 1 27.90 43.32 -12.15
C MET A 1 26.70 43.15 -11.20
N ALA A 2 25.65 43.99 -11.26
CA ALA A 2 24.46 43.87 -10.41
C ALA A 2 23.35 42.93 -10.96
N ASP A 3 23.45 42.46 -12.20
CA ASP A 3 22.40 41.71 -12.90
C ASP A 3 22.32 40.23 -12.48
N ARG A 4 23.46 39.61 -12.15
CA ARG A 4 23.52 38.17 -11.80
C ARG A 4 22.95 37.83 -10.41
N GLY A 5 22.89 38.80 -9.51
CA GLY A 5 22.42 38.55 -8.14
C GLY A 5 20.90 38.46 -8.04
N ASP A 6 20.19 39.21 -8.89
CA ASP A 6 18.73 39.25 -8.94
C ASP A 6 18.18 38.01 -9.66
N ASP A 7 18.77 37.66 -10.81
CA ASP A 7 18.43 36.44 -11.58
C ASP A 7 18.57 35.14 -10.76
N ASP A 8 19.62 35.05 -9.93
CA ASP A 8 19.86 33.90 -9.05
C ASP A 8 18.79 33.78 -7.96
N ILE A 9 18.40 34.90 -7.33
CA ILE A 9 17.37 34.94 -6.27
C ILE A 9 16.01 34.57 -6.85
N ASP A 10 15.68 35.07 -8.04
CA ASP A 10 14.47 34.72 -8.76
C ASP A 10 14.42 33.21 -9.09
N MET A 11 15.55 32.64 -9.52
CA MET A 11 15.64 31.19 -9.79
C MET A 11 15.46 30.37 -8.51
N GLU A 12 16.12 30.74 -7.40
CA GLU A 12 15.98 30.05 -6.11
C GLU A 12 14.54 30.13 -5.57
N MET A 13 13.86 31.27 -5.76
CA MET A 13 12.44 31.41 -5.41
C MET A 13 11.54 30.50 -6.25
N ILE A 14 11.79 30.41 -7.57
CA ILE A 14 11.06 29.49 -8.46
C ILE A 14 11.30 28.03 -8.04
N LEU A 15 12.54 27.66 -7.75
CA LEU A 15 12.90 26.30 -7.31
C LEU A 15 12.22 25.95 -5.99
N ARG A 16 12.20 26.87 -5.02
CA ARG A 16 11.52 26.67 -3.74
C ARG A 16 10.02 26.42 -3.94
N GLU A 17 9.35 27.22 -4.77
CA GLU A 17 7.91 27.07 -5.02
C GLU A 17 7.59 25.73 -5.69
N GLU A 18 8.37 25.32 -6.70
CA GLU A 18 8.20 24.03 -7.36
C GLU A 18 8.51 22.85 -6.44
N ALA A 19 9.51 23.01 -5.56
CA ALA A 19 9.88 22.00 -4.57
C ALA A 19 8.78 21.83 -3.50
N HIS A 20 8.21 22.93 -3.00
CA HIS A 20 7.06 22.90 -2.09
C HIS A 20 5.87 22.16 -2.71
N ARG A 21 5.50 22.49 -3.96
CA ARG A 21 4.43 21.79 -4.70
C ARG A 21 4.72 20.31 -4.88
N THR A 22 5.98 19.95 -5.15
CA THR A 22 6.40 18.56 -5.29
C THR A 22 6.23 17.79 -3.99
N VAL A 23 6.68 18.36 -2.87
CA VAL A 23 6.51 17.75 -1.53
C VAL A 23 5.03 17.59 -1.19
N ASP A 24 4.21 18.61 -1.40
CA ASP A 24 2.76 18.55 -1.17
C ASP A 24 2.10 17.42 -1.98
N ASN A 25 2.44 17.31 -3.27
CA ASN A 25 1.92 16.24 -4.12
C ASN A 25 2.36 14.85 -3.64
N GLN A 26 3.59 14.69 -3.17
CA GLN A 26 4.09 13.42 -2.63
C GLN A 26 3.41 13.05 -1.31
N ILE A 27 3.24 14.02 -0.40
CA ILE A 27 2.50 13.85 0.87
C ILE A 27 1.05 13.45 0.59
N ASN A 28 0.38 14.13 -0.33
CA ASN A 28 -0.99 13.80 -0.72
C ASN A 28 -1.11 12.39 -1.31
N THR A 29 -0.13 11.99 -2.13
CA THR A 29 -0.08 10.64 -2.71
C THR A 29 0.10 9.57 -1.62
N LEU A 30 1.00 9.79 -0.67
CA LEU A 30 1.24 8.87 0.44
C LEU A 30 0.02 8.76 1.37
N ASN A 31 -0.61 9.89 1.72
CA ASN A 31 -1.84 9.90 2.50
C ASN A 31 -2.99 9.15 1.79
N ASP A 32 -3.11 9.30 0.47
CA ASP A 32 -4.10 8.55 -0.31
C ASP A 32 -3.82 7.03 -0.27
N ILE A 33 -2.56 6.61 -0.42
CA ILE A 33 -2.14 5.20 -0.28
C ILE A 33 -2.53 4.68 1.11
N ASP A 34 -2.16 5.37 2.18
CA ASP A 34 -2.43 4.95 3.56
C ASP A 34 -3.94 4.85 3.83
N SER A 35 -4.72 5.79 3.31
CA SER A 35 -6.19 5.76 3.44
C SER A 35 -6.82 4.56 2.73
N LYS A 36 -6.32 4.21 1.53
CA LYS A 36 -6.76 3.04 0.76
C LYS A 36 -6.38 1.75 1.48
N VAL A 37 -5.15 1.67 1.99
CA VAL A 37 -4.65 0.53 2.75
C VAL A 37 -5.45 0.32 4.03
N ALA A 38 -5.72 1.37 4.81
CA ALA A 38 -6.53 1.29 6.02
C ALA A 38 -7.96 0.80 5.72
N ARG A 39 -8.53 1.22 4.58
CA ARG A 39 -9.84 0.71 4.12
C ARG A 39 -9.77 -0.78 3.81
N ILE A 40 -8.73 -1.25 3.12
CA ILE A 40 -8.55 -2.66 2.80
C ILE A 40 -8.34 -3.49 4.08
N LEU A 41 -7.54 -3.01 5.03
CA LEU A 41 -7.36 -3.66 6.32
C LEU A 41 -8.71 -3.90 7.02
N ARG A 42 -9.59 -2.89 7.05
CA ARG A 42 -10.94 -3.04 7.61
C ARG A 42 -11.77 -4.06 6.84
N ILE A 43 -11.73 -4.05 5.51
CA ILE A 43 -12.42 -5.05 4.68
C ILE A 43 -11.93 -6.46 5.01
N ASN A 44 -10.61 -6.68 5.11
CA ASN A 44 -10.05 -7.98 5.44
C ASN A 44 -10.51 -8.47 6.81
N LEU A 45 -10.52 -7.60 7.82
CA LEU A 45 -11.00 -7.94 9.17
C LEU A 45 -12.49 -8.30 9.17
N VAL A 46 -13.31 -7.60 8.39
CA VAL A 46 -14.73 -7.93 8.22
C VAL A 46 -14.89 -9.30 7.54
N ILE A 47 -14.16 -9.57 6.46
CA ILE A 47 -14.19 -10.86 5.76
C ILE A 47 -13.76 -11.98 6.69
N LEU A 48 -12.67 -11.80 7.46
CA LEU A 48 -12.22 -12.77 8.46
C LEU A 48 -13.30 -13.04 9.50
N GLY A 49 -13.99 -12.01 10.01
CA GLY A 49 -15.11 -12.17 10.93
C GLY A 49 -16.26 -12.99 10.33
N ILE A 50 -16.61 -12.74 9.06
CA ILE A 50 -17.62 -13.51 8.34
C ILE A 50 -17.19 -14.97 8.19
N LEU A 51 -15.94 -15.23 7.82
CA LEU A 51 -15.40 -16.59 7.68
C LEU A 51 -15.40 -17.35 9.01
N LEU A 52 -14.96 -16.70 10.09
CA LEU A 52 -14.98 -17.27 11.44
C LEU A 52 -16.39 -17.56 11.92
N THR A 53 -17.35 -16.67 11.60
CA THR A 53 -18.77 -16.90 11.91
C THR A 53 -19.32 -18.09 11.13
N GLY A 54 -19.05 -18.16 9.83
CA GLY A 54 -19.46 -19.30 8.98
C GLY A 54 -18.88 -20.62 9.48
N LEU A 55 -17.59 -20.63 9.87
CA LEU A 55 -16.95 -21.79 10.46
C LEU A 55 -17.59 -22.17 11.80
N SER A 56 -17.83 -21.20 12.68
CA SER A 56 -18.45 -21.44 13.99
C SER A 56 -19.84 -22.06 13.86
N VAL A 57 -20.65 -21.60 12.89
CA VAL A 57 -21.98 -22.16 12.61
C VAL A 57 -21.86 -23.58 12.05
N ALA A 58 -20.91 -23.82 11.15
CA ALA A 58 -20.68 -25.13 10.56
C ALA A 58 -20.13 -26.18 11.55
N THR A 59 -19.45 -25.74 12.62
CA THR A 59 -18.93 -26.63 13.67
C THR A 59 -19.87 -26.78 14.87
N ALA A 60 -21.05 -26.15 14.86
CA ALA A 60 -21.99 -26.21 15.97
C ALA A 60 -22.48 -27.66 16.19
N PRO A 61 -22.43 -28.20 17.43
CA PRO A 61 -22.84 -29.57 17.73
C PRO A 61 -24.29 -29.86 17.30
N GLU A 62 -24.50 -31.04 16.71
CA GLU A 62 -25.73 -31.50 16.07
C GLU A 62 -27.01 -31.22 16.87
N SER A 63 -27.90 -30.40 16.31
CA SER A 63 -29.34 -30.42 16.63
C SER A 63 -30.21 -30.47 15.37
N GLN A 64 -29.61 -30.63 14.18
CA GLN A 64 -30.34 -30.61 12.91
C GLN A 64 -29.99 -31.86 12.07
N PRO A 65 -30.97 -32.73 11.75
CA PRO A 65 -30.77 -33.97 10.99
C PRO A 65 -30.33 -33.79 9.52
N ASN A 66 -30.23 -32.54 9.03
CA ASN A 66 -29.88 -32.20 7.65
C ASN A 66 -28.70 -31.20 7.63
N GLN A 67 -27.55 -31.57 8.20
CA GLN A 67 -26.33 -30.77 7.98
C GLN A 67 -25.95 -30.85 6.51
N ILE A 68 -26.14 -29.74 5.80
CA ILE A 68 -25.90 -29.61 4.36
C ILE A 68 -24.40 -29.61 4.04
N LEU A 69 -23.53 -29.36 5.02
CA LEU A 69 -22.07 -29.32 4.88
C LEU A 69 -21.39 -29.90 6.12
N HIS A 70 -20.53 -30.91 5.97
CA HIS A 70 -19.64 -31.33 7.06
C HIS A 70 -18.48 -30.34 7.19
N TYR A 71 -17.99 -30.12 8.41
CA TYR A 71 -16.83 -29.24 8.67
C TYR A 71 -15.58 -29.64 7.86
N THR A 72 -15.44 -30.93 7.53
CA THR A 72 -14.37 -31.48 6.70
C THR A 72 -14.39 -30.95 5.27
N ASP A 73 -15.55 -30.53 4.77
CA ASP A 73 -15.72 -30.10 3.39
C ASP A 73 -15.38 -28.61 3.23
N LEU A 74 -15.56 -27.83 4.30
CA LEU A 74 -15.17 -26.42 4.37
C LEU A 74 -13.64 -26.25 4.48
N ILE A 75 -12.97 -27.15 5.20
CA ILE A 75 -11.51 -27.16 5.32
C ILE A 75 -10.92 -27.91 4.13
N ASN A 76 -10.83 -27.22 2.99
CA ASN A 76 -10.21 -27.74 1.78
C ASN A 76 -9.05 -26.85 1.32
N ASN A 77 -8.21 -27.37 0.41
CA ASN A 77 -7.02 -26.69 -0.07
C ASN A 77 -7.31 -25.28 -0.63
N TYR A 78 -8.47 -25.05 -1.24
CA TYR A 78 -8.83 -23.75 -1.80
C TYR A 78 -9.20 -22.75 -0.70
N THR A 79 -9.99 -23.17 0.30
CA THR A 79 -10.31 -22.34 1.46
C THR A 79 -9.05 -21.98 2.24
N ILE A 80 -8.14 -22.94 2.45
CA ILE A 80 -6.85 -22.70 3.12
C ILE A 80 -6.04 -21.66 2.33
N ALA A 81 -5.87 -21.85 1.02
CA ALA A 81 -5.16 -20.89 0.17
C ALA A 81 -5.80 -19.48 0.23
N GLY A 82 -7.13 -19.42 0.15
CA GLY A 82 -7.89 -18.18 0.24
C GLY A 82 -7.70 -17.45 1.58
N VAL A 83 -7.81 -18.16 2.69
CA VAL A 83 -7.56 -17.60 4.05
C VAL A 83 -6.10 -17.17 4.20
N SER A 84 -5.13 -17.96 3.75
CA SER A 84 -3.71 -17.60 3.81
C SER A 84 -3.42 -16.33 3.03
N LEU A 85 -3.97 -16.18 1.83
CA LEU A 85 -3.86 -14.95 1.03
C LEU A 85 -4.53 -13.75 1.72
N LEU A 86 -5.66 -13.96 2.39
CA LEU A 86 -6.34 -12.90 3.15
C LEU A 86 -5.49 -12.40 4.32
N LEU A 87 -4.90 -13.33 5.07
CA LEU A 87 -4.01 -13.02 6.18
C LEU A 87 -2.75 -12.31 5.68
N LEU A 88 -2.18 -12.76 4.56
CA LEU A 88 -1.04 -12.09 3.94
C LEU A 88 -1.40 -10.67 3.47
N SER A 89 -2.56 -10.49 2.83
CA SER A 89 -3.07 -9.17 2.46
C SER A 89 -3.18 -8.25 3.68
N THR A 90 -3.72 -8.78 4.78
CA THR A 90 -3.88 -8.08 6.06
C THR A 90 -2.52 -7.67 6.65
N GLY A 91 -1.55 -8.57 6.65
CA GLY A 91 -0.19 -8.30 7.14
C GLY A 91 0.50 -7.23 6.31
N VAL A 92 0.47 -7.33 4.98
CA VAL A 92 1.06 -6.32 4.08
C VAL A 92 0.36 -4.97 4.25
N ALA A 93 -0.97 -4.95 4.41
CA ALA A 93 -1.72 -3.73 4.67
C ALA A 93 -1.29 -3.07 5.98
N ALA A 94 -1.19 -3.85 7.07
CA ALA A 94 -0.75 -3.35 8.37
C ALA A 94 0.68 -2.78 8.30
N ILE A 95 1.61 -3.50 7.67
CA ILE A 95 2.99 -3.03 7.48
C ILE A 95 2.99 -1.71 6.71
N THR A 96 2.28 -1.63 5.59
CA THR A 96 2.23 -0.42 4.75
C THR A 96 1.69 0.78 5.53
N TYR A 97 0.60 0.58 6.27
CA TYR A 97 0.00 1.63 7.10
C TYR A 97 0.94 2.10 8.22
N THR A 98 1.67 1.18 8.86
CA THR A 98 2.58 1.54 9.99
C THR A 98 3.94 2.07 9.55
N ALA A 99 4.42 1.70 8.36
CA ALA A 99 5.75 2.06 7.86
C ALA A 99 5.78 3.41 7.13
N SER A 100 4.61 3.98 6.82
CA SER A 100 4.49 5.28 6.15
C SER A 100 4.73 6.42 7.14
N SER A 101 6.00 6.77 7.38
CA SER A 101 6.36 8.03 8.05
C SER A 101 6.61 9.11 7.00
N LEU A 102 5.89 10.22 7.11
CA LEU A 102 6.03 11.40 6.25
C LEU A 102 6.98 12.40 6.88
N GLN A 103 7.86 12.99 6.07
CA GLN A 103 8.62 14.18 6.47
C GLN A 103 8.08 15.38 5.70
N SER A 104 7.70 16.42 6.45
CA SER A 104 7.12 17.64 5.90
C SER A 104 7.56 18.84 6.70
N GLY A 105 8.15 19.82 6.02
CA GLY A 105 8.49 21.12 6.57
C GLY A 105 9.74 21.13 7.45
N LEU A 106 10.20 22.35 7.77
CA LEU A 106 11.35 22.59 8.62
C LEU A 106 11.04 22.19 10.06
N ALA A 107 11.97 21.51 10.73
CA ALA A 107 11.85 21.32 12.16
C ALA A 107 11.91 22.69 12.86
N ALA A 108 11.22 22.81 13.99
CA ALA A 108 11.23 24.05 14.78
C ALA A 108 12.66 24.47 15.20
N THR A 109 13.57 23.51 15.33
CA THR A 109 14.99 23.72 15.57
C THR A 109 15.69 24.37 14.39
N ASP A 110 15.40 23.93 13.16
CA ASP A 110 16.02 24.44 11.94
C ASP A 110 15.57 25.86 11.67
N LEU A 111 14.26 26.12 11.84
CA LEU A 111 13.70 27.46 11.73
C LEU A 111 14.32 28.42 12.77
N ARG A 112 14.55 27.93 14.00
CA ARG A 112 15.16 28.73 15.06
C ARG A 112 16.64 28.99 14.81
N ASN A 113 17.35 28.05 14.19
CA ASN A 113 18.74 28.25 13.77
C ASN A 113 18.85 29.24 12.61
N LEU A 114 17.92 29.22 11.65
CA LEU A 114 17.86 30.21 10.58
C LEU A 114 17.56 31.63 11.11
N LEU A 115 16.72 31.74 12.15
CA LEU A 115 16.35 33.03 12.75
C LEU A 115 17.39 33.59 13.74
N ASN A 116 18.17 32.74 14.40
CA ASN A 116 19.11 33.16 15.46
C ASN A 116 20.54 33.42 14.96
N ASN A 117 20.85 33.03 13.73
CA ASN A 117 22.15 33.28 13.11
C ASN A 117 22.02 34.45 12.12
N ASP A 118 23.09 35.25 11.99
CA ASP A 118 23.16 36.35 11.02
C ASP A 118 23.40 35.82 9.59
N TYR A 119 22.45 35.03 9.08
CA TYR A 119 22.45 34.60 7.68
C TYR A 119 21.88 35.69 6.78
N THR A 120 22.45 35.81 5.59
CA THR A 120 21.86 36.62 4.52
C THR A 120 20.57 35.96 4.00
N ASP A 121 19.67 36.75 3.40
CA ASP A 121 18.44 36.24 2.78
C ASP A 121 18.72 35.11 1.78
N ARG A 122 19.83 35.21 1.03
CA ARG A 122 20.29 34.18 0.11
C ARG A 122 20.68 32.89 0.82
N GLN A 123 21.49 32.95 1.87
CA GLN A 123 21.89 31.76 2.63
C GLN A 123 20.69 31.05 3.26
N ASN A 124 19.69 31.82 3.72
CA ASN A 124 18.45 31.26 4.22
C ASN A 124 17.65 30.56 3.11
N LEU A 125 17.59 31.16 1.92
CA LEU A 125 16.88 30.59 0.76
C LEU A 125 17.55 29.32 0.25
N GLU A 126 18.89 29.33 0.12
CA GLU A 126 19.70 28.16 -0.24
C GLU A 126 19.45 26.99 0.74
N GLY A 127 19.49 27.25 2.05
CA GLY A 127 19.23 26.21 3.07
C GLY A 127 17.81 25.66 3.04
N ILE A 128 16.81 26.49 2.71
CA ILE A 128 15.43 26.04 2.52
C ILE A 128 15.32 25.12 1.29
N VAL A 129 15.93 25.49 0.17
CA VAL A 129 15.92 24.69 -1.06
C VAL A 129 16.64 23.36 -0.84
N GLU A 130 17.75 23.35 -0.11
CA GLU A 130 18.46 22.13 0.29
C GLU A 130 17.57 21.21 1.15
N GLY A 131 16.89 21.77 2.16
CA GLY A 131 15.94 21.02 2.98
C GLY A 131 14.79 20.41 2.18
N TYR A 132 14.25 21.13 1.18
CA TYR A 132 13.25 20.55 0.27
C TYR A 132 13.83 19.40 -0.56
N SER A 133 15.08 19.50 -1.03
CA SER A 133 15.73 18.42 -1.77
C SER A 133 15.79 17.14 -0.94
N GLU A 134 16.19 17.24 0.33
CA GLU A 134 16.21 16.11 1.26
C GLU A 134 14.83 15.49 1.48
N TRP A 135 13.80 16.31 1.69
CA TRP A 135 12.43 15.81 1.87
C TRP A 135 11.86 15.18 0.61
N ILE A 136 12.13 15.75 -0.57
CA ILE A 136 11.74 15.17 -1.85
C ILE A 136 12.38 13.80 -2.02
N GLU A 137 13.66 13.65 -1.70
CA GLU A 137 14.35 12.37 -1.80
C GLU A 137 13.79 11.34 -0.81
N TYR A 138 13.60 11.73 0.46
CA TYR A 138 13.04 10.87 1.49
C TYR A 138 11.62 10.40 1.14
N ASN A 139 10.72 11.33 0.81
CA ASN A 139 9.34 11.04 0.47
C ASN A 139 9.24 10.24 -0.84
N TYR A 140 10.11 10.52 -1.84
CA TYR A 140 10.19 9.71 -3.05
C TYR A 140 10.58 8.26 -2.75
N ARG A 141 11.61 8.03 -1.92
CA ARG A 141 12.03 6.68 -1.49
C ARG A 141 10.90 5.97 -0.72
N THR A 142 10.17 6.67 0.15
CA THR A 142 9.03 6.11 0.89
C THR A 142 7.86 5.76 -0.03
N ASN A 143 7.52 6.64 -0.97
CA ASN A 143 6.45 6.40 -1.95
C ASN A 143 6.81 5.24 -2.90
N ALA A 144 8.06 5.16 -3.36
CA ALA A 144 8.53 4.06 -4.19
C ALA A 144 8.43 2.69 -3.48
N LYS A 145 8.56 2.65 -2.15
CA LYS A 145 8.35 1.44 -1.33
C LYS A 145 6.87 1.14 -1.11
N ASN A 146 6.05 2.13 -0.76
CA ASN A 146 4.65 1.92 -0.36
C ASN A 146 3.73 1.63 -1.55
N ALA A 147 4.01 2.20 -2.73
CA ALA A 147 3.20 1.96 -3.93
C ALA A 147 3.06 0.47 -4.31
N PRO A 148 4.15 -0.32 -4.46
CA PRO A 148 4.03 -1.74 -4.76
C PRO A 148 3.38 -2.52 -3.61
N LEU A 149 3.62 -2.16 -2.35
CA LEU A 149 2.99 -2.84 -1.21
C LEU A 149 1.47 -2.65 -1.21
N GLY A 150 0.99 -1.42 -1.44
CA GLY A 150 -0.44 -1.14 -1.58
C GLY A 150 -1.09 -1.92 -2.72
N THR A 151 -0.43 -1.99 -3.88
CA THR A 151 -0.90 -2.81 -5.02
C THR A 151 -0.91 -4.31 -4.66
N LEU A 152 0.14 -4.81 -4.00
CA LEU A 152 0.24 -6.20 -3.56
C LEU A 152 -0.89 -6.56 -2.59
N THR A 153 -1.21 -5.68 -1.63
CA THR A 153 -2.32 -5.86 -0.70
C THR A 153 -3.65 -6.09 -1.43
N ILE A 154 -3.94 -5.29 -2.46
CA ILE A 154 -5.16 -5.41 -3.27
C ILE A 154 -5.15 -6.73 -4.05
N LEU A 155 -4.04 -7.07 -4.71
CA LEU A 155 -3.92 -8.32 -5.48
C LEU A 155 -4.15 -9.54 -4.58
N LEU A 156 -3.54 -9.56 -3.40
CA LEU A 156 -3.71 -10.64 -2.42
C LEU A 156 -5.17 -10.77 -1.96
N LEU A 157 -5.87 -9.66 -1.74
CA LEU A 157 -7.29 -9.67 -1.40
C LEU A 157 -8.15 -10.24 -2.55
N VAL A 158 -7.91 -9.78 -3.79
CA VAL A 158 -8.65 -10.28 -4.96
C VAL A 158 -8.43 -11.77 -5.15
N TYR A 159 -7.18 -12.23 -5.04
CA TYR A 159 -6.87 -13.66 -5.15
C TYR A 159 -7.48 -14.46 -4.01
N SER A 160 -7.37 -13.96 -2.77
CA SER A 160 -8.03 -14.55 -1.62
C SER A 160 -9.51 -14.81 -1.89
N MET A 161 -10.23 -13.80 -2.39
CA MET A 161 -11.65 -13.91 -2.68
C MET A 161 -11.95 -14.98 -3.75
N ALA A 162 -11.13 -15.04 -4.81
CA ALA A 162 -11.30 -16.05 -5.85
C ALA A 162 -11.06 -17.47 -5.33
N TRP A 163 -10.02 -17.68 -4.52
CA TRP A 163 -9.72 -18.97 -3.90
C TRP A 163 -10.77 -19.38 -2.86
N LEU A 164 -11.28 -18.43 -2.06
CA LEU A 164 -12.39 -18.67 -1.14
C LEU A 164 -13.66 -19.08 -1.88
N ALA A 165 -13.98 -18.45 -3.01
CA ALA A 165 -15.13 -18.82 -3.83
C ALA A 165 -15.02 -20.26 -4.36
N LEU A 166 -13.83 -20.68 -4.83
CA LEU A 166 -13.58 -22.07 -5.21
C LEU A 166 -13.69 -23.03 -4.01
N GLY A 167 -13.23 -22.61 -2.83
CA GLY A 167 -13.35 -23.38 -1.59
C GLY A 167 -14.80 -23.60 -1.16
N VAL A 168 -15.63 -22.56 -1.25
CA VAL A 168 -17.08 -22.67 -0.97
C VAL A 168 -17.76 -23.56 -2.01
N LYS A 169 -17.41 -23.44 -3.30
CA LYS A 169 -17.92 -24.35 -4.34
C LYS A 169 -17.57 -25.79 -4.01
N LYS A 170 -16.30 -26.07 -3.69
CA LYS A 170 -15.85 -27.42 -3.33
C LYS A 170 -16.64 -27.97 -2.15
N ALA A 171 -16.85 -27.16 -1.11
CA ALA A 171 -17.63 -27.57 0.04
C ALA A 171 -19.08 -27.91 -0.35
N ALA A 172 -19.70 -27.09 -1.21
CA ALA A 172 -21.10 -27.25 -1.61
C ALA A 172 -21.37 -28.39 -2.58
N THR A 173 -20.47 -28.67 -3.52
CA THR A 173 -20.69 -29.65 -4.61
C THR A 173 -19.76 -30.86 -4.55
N GLY A 174 -18.82 -30.93 -3.60
CA GLY A 174 -17.81 -31.98 -3.49
C GLY A 174 -16.64 -31.81 -4.47
N ASP A 175 -16.91 -31.35 -5.69
CA ASP A 175 -15.92 -31.20 -6.76
C ASP A 175 -15.79 -29.78 -7.33
N VAL A 176 -14.57 -29.48 -7.79
CA VAL A 176 -14.25 -28.27 -8.57
C VAL A 176 -13.67 -28.71 -9.90
N GLU A 177 -14.30 -28.30 -10.99
CA GLU A 177 -13.84 -28.67 -12.32
C GLU A 177 -12.48 -27.99 -12.58
N PRO A 178 -11.50 -28.71 -13.16
CA PRO A 178 -10.15 -28.16 -13.38
C PRO A 178 -10.13 -26.87 -14.21
N TRP A 179 -11.09 -26.70 -15.12
CA TRP A 179 -11.16 -25.50 -15.96
C TRP A 179 -11.47 -24.23 -15.15
N LEU A 180 -12.25 -24.32 -14.06
CA LEU A 180 -12.51 -23.16 -13.19
C LEU A 180 -11.24 -22.70 -12.49
N VAL A 181 -10.41 -23.63 -12.04
CA VAL A 181 -9.10 -23.33 -11.45
C VAL A 181 -8.21 -22.63 -12.48
N THR A 182 -8.14 -23.18 -13.71
CA THR A 182 -7.38 -22.59 -14.80
C THR A 182 -7.85 -21.17 -15.12
N VAL A 183 -9.16 -20.94 -15.25
CA VAL A 183 -9.73 -19.60 -15.49
C VAL A 183 -9.40 -18.65 -14.35
N THR A 184 -9.51 -19.09 -13.10
CA THR A 184 -9.19 -18.28 -11.92
C THR A 184 -7.72 -17.86 -11.91
N VAL A 185 -6.81 -18.77 -12.22
CA VAL A 185 -5.38 -18.49 -12.32
C VAL A 185 -5.09 -17.53 -13.47
N LEU A 186 -5.66 -17.76 -14.66
CA LEU A 186 -5.48 -16.89 -15.82
C LEU A 186 -6.01 -15.47 -15.57
N LEU A 187 -7.17 -15.34 -14.94
CA LEU A 187 -7.73 -14.05 -14.56
C LEU A 187 -6.84 -13.36 -13.53
N SER A 188 -6.34 -14.09 -12.54
CA SER A 188 -5.40 -13.56 -11.54
C SER A 188 -4.12 -13.03 -12.21
N LEU A 189 -3.51 -13.81 -13.10
CA LEU A 189 -2.33 -13.38 -13.86
C LEU A 189 -2.61 -12.16 -14.75
N THR A 190 -3.79 -12.12 -15.36
CA THR A 190 -4.23 -10.99 -16.18
C THR A 190 -4.31 -9.72 -15.33
N VAL A 191 -4.99 -9.79 -14.17
CA VAL A 191 -5.07 -8.67 -13.23
C VAL A 191 -3.66 -8.24 -12.77
N MET A 192 -2.79 -9.19 -12.42
CA MET A 192 -1.40 -8.88 -12.07
C MET A 192 -0.67 -8.08 -13.16
N HIS A 193 -0.86 -8.48 -14.42
CA HIS A 193 -0.22 -7.83 -15.56
C HIS A 193 -0.72 -6.39 -15.75
N PHE A 194 -2.04 -6.19 -15.68
CA PHE A 194 -2.67 -4.87 -15.89
C PHE A 194 -2.42 -3.88 -14.75
N THR A 195 -2.16 -4.34 -13.52
CA THR A 195 -1.86 -3.41 -12.40
C THR A 195 -0.51 -2.71 -12.51
N GLY A 196 0.35 -3.12 -13.46
CA GLY A 196 1.69 -2.53 -13.62
C GLY A 196 2.61 -2.82 -12.41
N PHE A 197 2.26 -3.80 -11.58
CA PHE A 197 2.99 -4.18 -10.37
C PHE A 197 4.48 -4.41 -10.62
N VAL A 198 4.82 -5.07 -11.74
CA VAL A 198 6.21 -5.32 -12.15
C VAL A 198 6.98 -4.00 -12.34
N GLY A 199 6.35 -2.98 -12.95
CA GLY A 199 6.96 -1.67 -13.12
C GLY A 199 7.18 -0.95 -11.78
N GLN A 200 6.24 -1.08 -10.86
CA GLN A 200 6.36 -0.50 -9.50
C GLN A 200 7.52 -1.15 -8.72
N VAL A 201 7.62 -2.48 -8.75
CA VAL A 201 8.71 -3.23 -8.09
C VAL A 201 10.07 -2.87 -8.71
N ARG A 202 10.15 -2.71 -10.03
CA ARG A 202 11.38 -2.29 -10.71
C ARG A 202 11.85 -0.90 -10.24
N ARG A 203 10.93 0.06 -10.10
CA ARG A 203 11.25 1.41 -9.58
C ARG A 203 11.79 1.34 -8.16
N TRP A 204 11.15 0.56 -7.29
CA TRP A 204 11.62 0.35 -5.93
C TRP A 204 13.07 -0.17 -5.87
N HIS A 205 13.42 -1.17 -6.68
CA HIS A 205 14.79 -1.68 -6.75
C HIS A 205 15.81 -0.63 -7.20
N GLN A 206 15.46 0.22 -8.15
CA GLN A 206 16.34 1.31 -8.59
C GLN A 206 16.60 2.32 -7.47
N THR A 207 15.58 2.67 -6.68
CA THR A 207 15.73 3.60 -5.54
C THR A 207 16.50 3.03 -4.35
N ARG A 208 16.74 1.71 -4.30
CA ARG A 208 17.53 1.07 -3.24
C ARG A 208 19.03 1.08 -3.53
N ASN A 209 19.41 1.12 -4.80
CA ASN A 209 20.81 1.02 -5.23
C ASN A 209 21.49 2.39 -5.43
N ASN A 210 20.74 3.47 -5.26
CA ASN A 210 21.20 4.86 -5.24
C ASN A 210 21.05 5.43 -3.81
#